data_AF-A0A0D3BX93-F1
#
_entry.id   AF-A0A0D3BX93-F1
#
_cell.length_a   1.000
_cell.length_b   1.000
_cell.length_c   1.000
_cell.angle_alpha   90.00
_cell.angle_beta   90.00
_cell.angle_gamma   90.00
#
_symmetry.space_group_name_H-M   'P 1'
#
loop_
_entity.id
_entity.type
_entity.pdbx_description
1 polymer ?
#
loop_
_entity_poly.entity_id
_entity_poly.type
_entity_poly.pdbx_seq_one_letter_code
_entity_poly.pdbx_strand_id
1 'polypeptide(L)' 'MKAQMDSQKAQMDSQQVRLDSLEDLLDVMAVGNPVMQRMLSERRAALGMPPRDPQESDPTRQQPSNPTNYFDNM' A
#
# COMPACT_ATOMS: atom_id res chain seq x y z
N MET A 1 1.09 8.56 29.78
CA MET A 1 0.94 9.43 28.59
C MET A 1 1.80 8.94 27.40
N LYS A 2 3.09 8.58 27.60
CA LYS A 2 3.98 8.07 26.55
C LYS A 2 3.48 6.78 25.84
N ALA A 3 3.04 5.78 26.59
CA ALA A 3 2.55 4.51 26.03
C ALA A 3 1.28 4.62 25.15
N GLN A 4 0.45 5.66 25.34
CA GLN A 4 -0.72 5.87 24.48
C GLN A 4 -0.34 6.47 23.12
N MET A 5 0.66 7.35 23.11
CA MET A 5 1.21 7.93 21.88
C MET A 5 1.95 6.87 21.05
N ASP A 6 2.68 5.96 21.71
CA ASP A 6 3.34 4.84 21.06
C ASP A 6 2.34 3.85 20.42
N SER A 7 1.20 3.60 21.08
CA SER A 7 0.12 2.76 20.54
C SER A 7 -0.60 3.41 19.35
N GLN A 8 -0.86 4.72 19.40
CA GLN A 8 -1.44 5.45 18.27
C GLN A 8 -0.49 5.48 17.07
N LYS A 9 0.81 5.68 17.32
CA LYS A 9 1.83 5.66 16.27
C LYS A 9 1.94 4.30 15.60
N ALA A 10 1.97 3.21 16.37
CA ALA A 10 2.02 1.86 15.82
C ALA A 10 0.78 1.54 14.96
N GLN A 11 -0.39 2.07 15.30
CA GLN A 11 -1.60 1.92 14.47
C GLN A 11 -1.50 2.71 13.16
N MET A 12 -0.98 3.94 13.21
CA MET A 12 -0.75 4.75 12.01
C MET A 12 0.28 4.10 11.08
N ASP A 13 1.38 3.60 11.64
CA ASP A 13 2.43 2.91 10.88
C ASP A 13 1.89 1.62 10.24
N SER A 14 1.06 0.85 10.98
CA SER A 14 0.38 -0.33 10.43
C SER A 14 -0.59 0.02 9.30
N GLN A 15 -1.36 1.09 9.44
CA GLN A 15 -2.26 1.56 8.37
C GLN A 15 -1.47 2.00 7.14
N GLN A 16 -0.35 2.69 7.32
CA GLN A 16 0.50 3.12 6.22
C GLN A 16 1.05 1.92 5.44
N VAL A 17 1.60 0.91 6.13
CA VAL A 17 2.09 -0.32 5.49
C VAL A 17 0.98 -1.07 4.75
N ARG A 18 -0.25 -1.05 5.27
CA ARG A 18 -1.40 -1.65 4.58
C ARG A 18 -1.79 -0.88 3.31
N LEU A 19 -1.72 0.45 3.34
CA LEU A 19 -1.99 1.29 2.17
C LEU A 19 -0.91 1.10 1.10
N ASP A 20 0.36 1.10 1.51
CA ASP A 20 1.50 0.94 0.60
C ASP A 20 1.43 -0.43 -0.11
N SER A 21 1.16 -1.51 0.64
CA SER A 21 1.03 -2.87 0.07
C SER A 21 -0.19 -3.04 -0.85
N LEU A 22 -1.29 -2.35 -0.57
CA LEU A 22 -2.46 -2.33 -1.46
C LEU A 22 -2.14 -1.57 -2.75
N GLU A 23 -1.43 -0.46 -2.64
CA GLU A 23 -1.00 0.34 -3.79
C GLU A 23 -0.05 -0.45 -4.70
N ASP A 24 0.91 -1.17 -4.12
CA ASP A 24 1.82 -2.05 -4.85
C ASP A 24 1.08 -3.19 -5.58
N LEU A 25 0.05 -3.76 -4.97
CA LEU A 25 -0.80 -4.76 -5.63
C LEU A 25 -1.56 -4.16 -6.83
N LEU A 26 -2.09 -2.94 -6.68
CA LEU A 26 -2.80 -2.26 -7.76
C LEU A 26 -1.86 -1.93 -8.92
N ASP A 27 -0.61 -1.53 -8.64
CA ASP A 27 0.41 -1.29 -9.66
C ASP A 27 0.75 -2.56 -10.45
N VAL A 28 0.95 -3.69 -9.75
CA VAL A 28 1.18 -4.99 -10.39
C VAL A 28 0.00 -5.39 -11.29
N MET A 29 -1.24 -5.21 -10.82
CA MET A 29 -2.43 -5.52 -11.62
C MET A 29 -2.63 -4.57 -12.81
N ALA A 30 -2.09 -3.35 -12.72
CA ALA A 30 -2.12 -2.38 -13.80
C ALA A 30 -1.00 -2.59 -14.83
N VAL A 31 0.02 -3.41 -14.54
CA VAL A 31 1.06 -3.77 -15.53
C VAL A 31 0.38 -4.44 -16.72
N GLY A 32 0.57 -3.88 -17.91
CA GLY A 32 -0.05 -4.36 -19.15
C GLY A 32 -1.50 -3.93 -19.38
N ASN A 33 -2.08 -3.10 -18.50
CA ASN A 33 -3.39 -2.48 -18.70
C ASN A 33 -3.30 -0.94 -18.71
N PRO A 34 -3.20 -0.32 -19.91
CA PRO A 34 -3.04 1.13 -20.04
C PRO A 34 -4.20 1.95 -19.45
N VAL A 35 -5.42 1.41 -19.47
CA VAL A 35 -6.61 2.08 -18.92
C VAL A 35 -6.52 2.10 -17.40
N MET A 36 -6.15 0.97 -16.79
CA MET A 36 -6.00 0.87 -15.34
C MET A 36 -4.85 1.76 -14.83
N GLN A 37 -3.72 1.81 -15.54
CA GLN A 37 -2.61 2.71 -15.20
C GLN A 37 -3.03 4.18 -15.20
N ARG A 38 -3.82 4.60 -16.20
CA ARG A 38 -4.35 5.97 -16.25
C ARG A 38 -5.25 6.27 -15.06
N MET A 39 -6.22 5.39 -14.78
CA MET A 39 -7.15 5.59 -13.67
C MET A 39 -6.43 5.63 -12.31
N LEU A 40 -5.41 4.80 -12.11
CA LEU A 40 -4.59 4.83 -10.90
C LEU A 40 -3.78 6.13 -10.80
N SER A 41 -3.17 6.58 -11.91
CA SER A 41 -2.42 7.85 -11.95
C SER A 41 -3.31 9.05 -11.62
N GLU A 42 -4.54 9.08 -12.15
CA GLU A 42 -5.52 10.13 -11.84
C GLU A 42 -5.95 10.10 -10.37
N ARG A 43 -6.18 8.90 -9.80
CA ARG A 43 -6.51 8.75 -8.38
C ARG A 43 -5.37 9.20 -7.47
N ARG A 44 -4.12 8.88 -7.79
CA ARG A 44 -2.92 9.36 -7.06
C ARG A 44 -2.85 10.87 -7.06
N ALA A 45 -3.01 11.49 -8.23
CA ALA A 45 -3.02 12.94 -8.35
C ALA A 45 -4.12 13.60 -7.51
N ALA A 46 -5.32 13.01 -7.48
CA ALA A 46 -6.42 13.50 -6.64
C ALA A 46 -6.15 13.35 -5.14
N LEU A 47 -5.38 12.34 -4.73
CA LEU A 47 -4.95 12.12 -3.36
C LEU A 47 -3.67 12.89 -2.98
N GLY A 48 -3.09 13.65 -3.92
CA GLY A 48 -1.81 14.34 -3.72
C GLY A 48 -0.63 13.37 -3.55
N MET A 49 -0.80 12.12 -3.96
CA MET A 49 0.23 11.10 -3.90
C MET A 49 1.17 11.23 -5.11
N PRO A 50 2.47 10.98 -4.93
CA PRO A 50 3.40 11.00 -6.04
C PRO A 50 3.06 9.90 -7.06
N PRO A 51 3.24 10.15 -8.37
CA PRO A 51 3.14 9.11 -9.37
C PRO A 51 4.22 8.05 -9.10
N ARG A 52 3.81 6.79 -8.96
CA ARG A 52 4.71 5.64 -8.77
C ARG A 52 4.97 4.96 -10.10
N ASP A 53 6.22 4.59 -10.36
CA ASP A 53 6.56 3.81 -11.56
C ASP A 53 6.14 2.35 -11.32
N PRO A 54 5.40 1.71 -12.24
CA PRO A 54 5.03 0.30 -12.13
C PRO A 54 6.23 -0.64 -11.95
N GLN A 55 7.43 -0.22 -12.35
CA GLN A 55 8.69 -0.97 -12.16
C GLN A 55 9.22 -0.89 -10.72
N GLU A 56 8.80 0.11 -9.92
CA GLU A 56 9.19 0.23 -8.52
C GLU A 56 8.39 -0.66 -7.58
N SER A 57 7.18 -1.08 -8.00
CA SER A 57 6.34 -2.06 -7.30
C SER A 57 6.77 -3.52 -7.52
N ASP A 58 8.05 -3.76 -7.79
CA ASP A 58 8.60 -5.09 -7.92
C ASP A 58 8.28 -5.91 -6.64
N PRO A 59 7.46 -6.97 -6.73
CA PRO A 59 7.07 -7.77 -5.58
C PRO A 59 8.28 -8.48 -4.92
N THR A 60 9.44 -8.53 -5.59
CA THR A 60 10.68 -9.05 -5.00
C THR A 60 11.38 -8.07 -4.06
N ARG A 61 11.02 -6.77 -4.09
CA ARG A 61 11.51 -5.74 -3.17
C ARG A 61 10.68 -5.60 -1.89
N GLN A 62 9.46 -6.13 -1.91
CA GLN A 62 8.61 -6.21 -0.72
C GLN A 62 9.24 -7.22 0.25
N GLN A 63 9.56 -6.80 1.48
CA GLN A 63 9.84 -7.75 2.55
C GLN A 63 8.68 -8.74 2.65
N PRO A 64 8.93 -10.02 2.95
CA PRO A 64 7.86 -10.99 3.15
C PRO A 64 6.91 -10.45 4.22
N SER A 65 5.72 -10.03 3.78
CA SER A 65 4.65 -9.60 4.66
C SER A 65 4.31 -10.76 5.56
N ASN A 66 4.52 -10.61 6.87
CA ASN A 66 4.13 -11.60 7.85
C ASN A 66 2.63 -11.89 7.62
N PRO A 67 2.19 -13.14 7.46
CA PRO A 67 0.78 -13.44 7.23
C PRO A 67 0.04 -13.19 8.54
N THR A 68 -0.34 -11.94 8.79
CA THR A 68 -1.37 -11.65 9.77
C THR A 68 -2.64 -12.26 9.21
N ASN A 69 -3.03 -13.41 9.78
CA ASN A 69 -4.25 -14.11 9.44
C ASN A 69 -5.45 -13.22 9.77
N TYR A 70 -5.85 -12.41 8.80
CA TYR A 70 -6.93 -11.43 8.92
C TYR A 70 -8.29 -12.12 9.13
N PHE A 71 -8.39 -13.42 8.85
CA PHE A 71 -9.63 -14.20 8.93
C PHE A 71 -9.74 -15.11 10.15
N ASP A 72 -8.71 -15.22 11.00
CA ASP A 72 -8.75 -16.05 12.23
C ASP A 72 -9.64 -15.46 13.35
N ASN A 73 -10.20 -14.27 13.15
CA ASN A 73 -10.95 -13.51 14.15
C ASN A 73 -12.43 -13.24 13.76
N MET A 74 -12.98 -13.98 12.78
CA MET A 74 -14.43 -13.98 12.46
C MET A 74 -15.11 -15.26 12.92
#